data_AF-A0A7Y1VGF0-F1
#
_entry.id   AF-A0A7Y1VGF0-F1
#
_cell.length_a   1.000
_cell.length_b   1.000
_cell.length_c   1.000
_cell.angle_alpha   90.00
_cell.angle_beta   90.00
_cell.angle_gamma   90.00
#
_symmetry.space_group_name_H-M   'P 1'
#
loop_
_entity.id
_entity.type
_entity.pdbx_description
1 polymer ?
#
loop_
_entity_poly.entity_id
_entity_poly.type
_entity_poly.pdbx_seq_one_letter_code
_entity_poly.pdbx_strand_id
1 'polypeptide(L)'
;SNHDLLDRLGIWFLSKFVSDEGGRLLLRHFVIETNILAFIARNTGLTEPVLRPVNLDELANNAVIAHDLNLYEVLAGLKGEDLPPPAGRHLDYTMLEVGELSAGDHRRVMRLDLETGLCFMNVAFAFLTTTTEYRKAVHSLQLDESILSILSELTGDSLFLSWRPVGFNPLIRTNRDVPRDLFVHAVIHEYAHARLLELARRRANSASC
;
A
#
# COMPACT_ATOMS: atom_id res chain seq x y z
N SER A 1 -0.49 -21.40 -14.35
CA SER A 1 0.29 -21.64 -13.13
C SER A 1 -0.65 -21.54 -11.93
N ASN A 2 -0.24 -21.89 -10.69
CA ASN A 2 -1.09 -21.69 -9.51
C ASN A 2 -1.38 -20.20 -9.23
N HIS A 3 -0.45 -19.31 -9.61
CA HIS A 3 -0.63 -17.86 -9.51
C HIS A 3 -1.71 -17.34 -10.46
N ASP A 4 -1.74 -17.79 -11.71
CA ASP A 4 -2.79 -17.36 -12.66
C ASP A 4 -4.18 -17.79 -12.19
N LEU A 5 -4.28 -18.95 -11.51
CA LEU A 5 -5.53 -19.42 -10.93
C LEU A 5 -5.95 -18.57 -9.73
N LEU A 6 -5.00 -18.22 -8.86
CA LEU A 6 -5.22 -17.35 -7.72
C LEU A 6 -5.70 -15.96 -8.15
N ASP A 7 -5.03 -15.34 -9.13
CA ASP A 7 -5.40 -14.03 -9.66
C ASP A 7 -6.82 -14.06 -10.23
N ARG A 8 -7.13 -15.05 -11.08
CA ARG A 8 -8.47 -15.19 -11.69
C ARG A 8 -9.55 -15.43 -10.64
N LEU A 9 -9.28 -16.27 -9.65
CA LEU A 9 -10.22 -16.56 -8.56
C LEU A 9 -10.43 -15.33 -7.68
N GLY A 10 -9.36 -14.60 -7.37
CA GLY A 10 -9.40 -13.35 -6.61
C GLY A 10 -10.22 -12.28 -7.33
N ILE A 11 -9.93 -11.99 -8.60
CA ILE A 11 -10.66 -11.00 -9.40
C ILE A 11 -12.12 -11.38 -9.54
N TRP A 12 -12.41 -12.65 -9.84
CA TRP A 12 -13.79 -13.15 -9.90
C TRP A 12 -14.52 -12.94 -8.57
N PHE A 13 -13.87 -13.27 -7.45
CA PHE A 13 -14.45 -13.12 -6.12
C PHE A 13 -14.71 -11.64 -5.78
N LEU A 14 -13.71 -10.78 -5.96
CA LEU A 14 -13.80 -9.33 -5.76
C LEU A 14 -14.93 -8.71 -6.60
N SER A 15 -15.02 -9.11 -7.87
CA SER A 15 -16.01 -8.58 -8.81
C SER A 15 -17.44 -9.06 -8.51
N LYS A 16 -17.61 -10.23 -7.86
CA LYS A 16 -18.93 -10.84 -7.62
C LYS A 16 -19.45 -10.71 -6.20
N PHE A 17 -18.58 -10.62 -5.20
CA PHE A 17 -18.98 -10.73 -3.79
C PHE A 17 -18.60 -9.51 -2.94
N VAL A 18 -17.53 -8.79 -3.27
CA VAL A 18 -17.13 -7.59 -2.53
C VAL A 18 -17.93 -6.39 -3.01
N SER A 19 -18.25 -5.45 -2.13
CA SER A 19 -18.94 -4.21 -2.45
C SER A 19 -18.11 -3.32 -3.38
N ASP A 20 -18.76 -2.40 -4.08
CA ASP A 20 -18.07 -1.44 -4.95
C ASP A 20 -17.09 -0.56 -4.17
N GLU A 21 -17.53 -0.08 -3.01
CA GLU A 21 -16.69 0.67 -2.08
C GLU A 21 -15.48 -0.14 -1.62
N GLY A 22 -15.67 -1.41 -1.25
CA GLY A 22 -14.57 -2.28 -0.84
C GLY A 22 -13.55 -2.53 -1.97
N GLY A 23 -14.04 -2.78 -3.19
CA GLY A 23 -13.17 -2.92 -4.36
C GLY A 23 -12.40 -1.64 -4.67
N ARG A 24 -13.04 -0.47 -4.57
CA ARG A 24 -12.39 0.83 -4.79
C ARG A 24 -11.37 1.13 -3.71
N LEU A 25 -11.64 0.80 -2.45
CA LEU A 25 -10.67 0.92 -1.35
C LEU A 25 -9.43 0.04 -1.59
N LEU A 26 -9.63 -1.20 -2.04
CA LEU A 26 -8.54 -2.10 -2.41
C LEU A 26 -7.69 -1.52 -3.54
N LEU A 27 -8.31 -1.12 -4.67
CA LEU A 27 -7.59 -0.50 -5.79
C LEU A 27 -6.83 0.75 -5.35
N ARG A 28 -7.47 1.58 -4.54
CA ARG A 28 -6.88 2.82 -4.01
C ARG A 28 -5.64 2.55 -3.19
N HIS A 29 -5.63 1.48 -2.38
CA HIS A 29 -4.46 1.09 -1.61
C HIS A 29 -3.24 0.81 -2.50
N PHE A 30 -3.38 0.02 -3.58
CA PHE A 30 -2.27 -0.25 -4.51
C PHE A 30 -1.69 1.04 -5.12
N VAL A 31 -2.57 1.95 -5.55
CA VAL A 31 -2.17 3.22 -6.16
C VAL A 31 -1.49 4.12 -5.14
N ILE A 32 -2.06 4.23 -3.94
CA ILE A 32 -1.50 5.08 -2.88
C ILE A 32 -0.15 4.56 -2.40
N GLU A 33 -0.01 3.27 -2.15
CA GLU A 33 1.27 2.69 -1.75
C GLU A 33 2.32 2.96 -2.83
N THR A 34 2.00 2.69 -4.09
CA THR A 34 2.91 2.99 -5.21
C THR A 34 3.28 4.47 -5.27
N ASN A 35 2.35 5.38 -5.01
CA ASN A 35 2.62 6.82 -4.99
C ASN A 35 3.53 7.22 -3.80
N ILE A 36 3.36 6.62 -2.63
CA ILE A 36 4.25 6.82 -1.48
C ILE A 36 5.65 6.32 -1.79
N LEU A 37 5.77 5.13 -2.37
CA LEU A 37 7.06 4.55 -2.75
C LEU A 37 7.73 5.37 -3.85
N ALA A 38 6.97 5.84 -4.85
CA ALA A 38 7.46 6.75 -5.89
C ALA A 38 7.89 8.11 -5.30
N PHE A 39 7.18 8.62 -4.29
CA PHE A 39 7.58 9.82 -3.57
C PHE A 39 8.93 9.63 -2.88
N ILE A 40 9.11 8.52 -2.17
CA ILE A 40 10.38 8.19 -1.54
C ILE A 40 11.47 8.09 -2.61
N ALA A 41 11.26 7.26 -3.64
CA ALA A 41 12.23 7.00 -4.69
C ALA A 41 12.68 8.27 -5.42
N ARG A 42 11.74 9.13 -5.84
CA ARG A 42 12.08 10.39 -6.53
C ARG A 42 12.88 11.35 -5.65
N ASN A 43 12.60 11.38 -4.35
CA ASN A 43 13.28 12.28 -3.42
C ASN A 43 14.62 11.72 -2.90
N THR A 44 14.89 10.43 -3.10
CA THR A 44 16.16 9.77 -2.76
C THR A 44 17.01 9.38 -3.98
N GLY A 45 16.48 9.52 -5.20
CA GLY A 45 17.22 9.16 -6.43
C GLY A 45 17.14 7.68 -6.81
N LEU A 46 16.23 6.92 -6.20
CA LEU A 46 15.96 5.52 -6.55
C LEU A 46 14.98 5.42 -7.74
N THR A 47 14.91 4.23 -8.33
CA THR A 47 13.92 3.91 -9.38
C THR A 47 12.50 3.89 -8.81
N GLU A 48 11.58 4.56 -9.50
CA GLU A 48 10.17 4.61 -9.10
C GLU A 48 9.41 3.33 -9.49
N PRO A 49 8.57 2.78 -8.60
CA PRO A 49 7.62 1.73 -8.96
C PRO A 49 6.46 2.29 -9.80
N VAL A 50 5.86 1.44 -10.65
CA VAL A 50 4.89 1.85 -11.68
C VAL A 50 3.52 1.16 -11.55
N LEU A 51 3.23 0.49 -10.42
CA LEU A 51 1.99 -0.28 -10.26
C LEU A 51 0.78 0.60 -9.89
N ARG A 52 0.02 1.09 -10.88
CA ARG A 52 -1.17 1.94 -10.66
C ARG A 52 -2.43 1.37 -11.32
N PRO A 53 -3.04 0.31 -10.76
CA PRO A 53 -4.24 -0.29 -11.35
C PRO A 53 -5.44 0.65 -11.23
N VAL A 54 -6.20 0.84 -12.33
CA VAL A 54 -7.41 1.68 -12.33
C VAL A 54 -8.70 0.88 -12.19
N ASN A 55 -8.64 -0.44 -12.38
CA ASN A 55 -9.77 -1.36 -12.25
C ASN A 55 -9.34 -2.74 -11.72
N LEU A 56 -10.31 -3.56 -11.32
CA LEU A 56 -10.04 -4.89 -10.75
C LEU A 56 -9.41 -5.87 -11.75
N ASP A 57 -9.67 -5.73 -13.05
CA ASP A 57 -9.10 -6.62 -14.07
C ASP A 57 -7.58 -6.40 -14.20
N GLU A 58 -7.10 -5.19 -13.93
CA GLU A 58 -5.67 -4.84 -13.89
C GLU A 58 -4.94 -5.38 -12.66
N LEU A 59 -5.65 -5.96 -11.68
CA LEU A 59 -5.03 -6.70 -10.57
C LEU A 59 -4.60 -8.12 -11.00
N ALA A 60 -4.87 -8.52 -12.24
CA ALA A 60 -4.36 -9.77 -12.81
C ALA A 60 -2.83 -9.70 -13.02
N ASN A 61 -2.23 -10.85 -13.33
CA ASN A 61 -0.84 -10.98 -13.77
C ASN A 61 0.17 -10.63 -12.67
N ASN A 62 -0.03 -11.18 -11.48
CA ASN A 62 0.86 -11.05 -10.33
C ASN A 62 0.96 -9.62 -9.77
N ALA A 63 -0.05 -8.76 -9.97
CA ALA A 63 -0.05 -7.39 -9.43
C ALA A 63 0.18 -7.38 -7.90
N VAL A 64 -0.40 -8.34 -7.17
CA VAL A 64 -0.20 -8.49 -5.71
C VAL A 64 1.26 -8.81 -5.37
N ILE A 65 1.92 -9.65 -6.16
CA ILE A 65 3.33 -10.00 -5.92
C ILE A 65 4.24 -8.83 -6.30
N ALA A 66 3.94 -8.16 -7.42
CA ALA A 66 4.67 -6.98 -7.87
C ALA A 66 4.57 -5.84 -6.83
N HIS A 67 3.41 -5.67 -6.21
CA HIS A 67 3.20 -4.75 -5.09
C HIS A 67 4.17 -5.01 -3.95
N ASP A 68 4.20 -6.23 -3.41
CA ASP A 68 5.12 -6.59 -2.32
C ASP A 68 6.59 -6.40 -2.72
N LEU A 69 6.95 -6.76 -3.96
CA LEU A 69 8.33 -6.65 -4.45
C LEU A 69 8.79 -5.20 -4.54
N ASN A 70 7.95 -4.30 -5.06
CA ASN A 70 8.26 -2.87 -5.17
C ASN A 70 8.63 -2.27 -3.79
N LEU A 71 7.87 -2.63 -2.75
CA LEU A 71 8.14 -2.20 -1.38
C LEU A 71 9.52 -2.68 -0.89
N TYR A 72 9.85 -3.95 -1.10
CA TYR A 72 11.15 -4.50 -0.72
C TYR A 72 12.31 -3.85 -1.50
N GLU A 73 12.16 -3.61 -2.79
CA GLU A 73 13.19 -3.01 -3.64
C GLU A 73 13.52 -1.58 -3.22
N VAL A 74 12.50 -0.74 -2.98
CA VAL A 74 12.70 0.64 -2.52
C VAL A 74 13.40 0.65 -1.16
N LEU A 75 12.93 -0.15 -0.20
CA LEU A 75 13.55 -0.20 1.13
C LEU A 75 14.97 -0.78 1.11
N ALA A 76 15.25 -1.75 0.23
CA ALA A 76 16.60 -2.29 0.07
C ALA A 76 17.56 -1.25 -0.52
N GLY A 77 17.10 -0.44 -1.48
CA GLY A 77 17.89 0.64 -2.07
C GLY A 77 18.32 1.70 -1.06
N LEU A 78 17.46 2.00 -0.08
CA LEU A 78 17.76 2.97 0.98
C LEU A 78 18.80 2.50 2.00
N LYS A 79 18.96 1.19 2.20
CA LYS A 79 19.97 0.66 3.17
C LYS A 79 21.42 0.94 2.75
N GLY A 80 21.65 1.34 1.50
CA GLY A 80 22.97 1.68 0.97
C GLY A 80 23.30 3.17 1.02
N GLU A 81 22.33 4.04 1.31
CA GLU A 81 22.51 5.49 1.28
C GLU A 81 22.24 6.11 2.67
N ASP A 82 23.18 6.92 3.16
CA ASP A 82 22.89 7.83 4.27
C ASP A 82 21.87 8.84 3.74
N LEU A 83 20.59 8.69 4.11
CA LEU A 83 19.53 9.66 3.81
C LEU A 83 20.04 11.06 4.22
N PRO A 84 20.29 11.98 3.27
CA PRO A 84 20.86 13.27 3.61
C PRO A 84 19.87 14.06 4.49
N PRO A 85 20.36 14.87 5.44
CA PRO A 85 19.53 15.38 6.53
C PRO A 85 18.36 16.27 6.08
N PRO A 86 17.25 16.34 6.86
CA PRO A 86 15.93 16.82 6.45
C PRO A 86 15.75 18.31 6.14
N ALA A 87 16.80 19.13 6.21
CA ALA A 87 16.65 20.58 6.25
C ALA A 87 16.98 21.23 4.90
N GLY A 88 15.97 21.46 4.06
CA GLY A 88 16.07 22.42 2.94
C GLY A 88 15.86 21.88 1.52
N ARG A 89 15.43 20.62 1.34
CA ARG A 89 15.14 20.09 -0.01
C ARG A 89 13.77 20.54 -0.52
N HIS A 90 13.72 21.02 -1.76
CA HIS A 90 12.49 21.15 -2.54
C HIS A 90 11.99 19.75 -2.89
N LEU A 91 11.21 19.16 -1.99
CA LEU A 91 10.61 17.84 -2.21
C LEU A 91 9.65 17.89 -3.40
N ASP A 92 9.70 16.86 -4.24
CA ASP A 92 8.77 16.67 -5.33
C ASP A 92 7.57 15.84 -4.85
N TYR A 93 6.36 16.38 -5.04
CA TYR A 93 5.08 15.79 -4.64
C TYR A 93 4.20 15.42 -5.86
N THR A 94 4.71 15.56 -7.08
CA THR A 94 3.94 15.42 -8.33
C THR A 94 3.36 14.02 -8.55
N MET A 95 3.93 12.99 -7.94
CA MET A 95 3.49 11.60 -8.04
C MET A 95 2.28 11.26 -7.17
N LEU A 96 1.77 12.17 -6.33
CA LEU A 96 0.72 11.86 -5.35
C LEU A 96 -0.70 11.87 -5.92
N GLU A 97 -0.89 12.18 -7.19
CA GLU A 97 -2.22 12.17 -7.80
C GLU A 97 -2.81 10.75 -7.82
N VAL A 98 -4.08 10.65 -7.42
CA VAL A 98 -4.86 9.41 -7.53
C VAL A 98 -5.96 9.69 -8.54
N GLY A 99 -5.90 9.01 -9.69
CA GLY A 99 -6.90 9.13 -10.74
C GLY A 99 -8.25 8.52 -10.35
N GLU A 100 -9.19 8.55 -11.28
CA GLU A 100 -10.47 7.87 -11.10
C GLU A 100 -10.28 6.36 -11.03
N LEU A 101 -10.85 5.74 -10.00
CA LEU A 101 -10.77 4.31 -9.76
C LEU A 101 -12.15 3.70 -9.92
N SER A 102 -12.26 2.66 -10.74
CA SER A 102 -13.52 1.96 -10.97
C SER A 102 -13.40 0.51 -10.54
N ALA A 103 -14.21 0.11 -9.56
CA ALA A 103 -14.34 -1.30 -9.20
C ALA A 103 -15.29 -2.08 -10.14
N GLY A 104 -15.62 -1.47 -11.30
CA GLY A 104 -16.41 -2.03 -12.38
C GLY A 104 -17.93 -2.09 -12.11
N ASP A 105 -18.74 -1.95 -13.17
CA ASP A 105 -20.18 -2.19 -13.11
C ASP A 105 -20.48 -3.69 -13.27
N HIS A 106 -20.15 -4.46 -12.23
CA HIS A 106 -20.40 -5.89 -12.21
C HIS A 106 -21.74 -6.20 -11.53
N ARG A 107 -22.52 -7.13 -12.11
CA ARG A 107 -23.66 -7.74 -11.39
C ARG A 107 -23.10 -8.56 -10.22
N ARG A 108 -23.18 -7.98 -9.02
CA ARG A 108 -22.73 -8.58 -7.77
C ARG A 108 -23.78 -9.54 -7.22
N VAL A 109 -23.32 -10.69 -6.74
CA VAL A 109 -24.14 -11.72 -6.07
C VAL A 109 -24.32 -11.35 -4.60
N MET A 110 -23.28 -10.81 -3.96
CA MET A 110 -23.31 -10.26 -2.59
C MET A 110 -22.55 -8.93 -2.55
N ARG A 111 -22.67 -8.20 -1.42
CA ARG A 111 -21.98 -6.92 -1.18
C ARG A 111 -21.28 -6.96 0.17
N LEU A 112 -20.24 -7.78 0.27
CA LEU A 112 -19.39 -7.88 1.45
C LEU A 112 -18.55 -6.61 1.59
N ASP A 113 -18.34 -6.16 2.82
CA ASP A 113 -17.32 -5.15 3.11
C ASP A 113 -15.91 -5.71 2.80
N LEU A 114 -14.92 -4.83 2.74
CA LEU A 114 -13.55 -5.20 2.38
C LEU A 114 -12.96 -6.21 3.36
N GLU A 115 -13.09 -6.00 4.67
CA GLU A 115 -12.49 -6.86 5.71
C GLU A 115 -13.06 -8.28 5.64
N THR A 116 -14.39 -8.42 5.55
CA THR A 116 -15.04 -9.72 5.33
C THR A 116 -14.60 -10.36 4.01
N GLY A 117 -14.47 -9.58 2.93
CA GLY A 117 -13.96 -10.06 1.66
C GLY A 117 -12.52 -10.59 1.75
N LEU A 118 -11.63 -9.87 2.43
CA LEU A 118 -10.25 -10.25 2.67
C LEU A 118 -10.15 -11.56 3.47
N CYS A 119 -11.03 -11.79 4.45
CA CYS A 119 -11.11 -13.06 5.16
C CYS A 119 -11.31 -14.26 4.22
N PHE A 120 -12.24 -14.16 3.26
CA PHE A 120 -12.47 -15.22 2.28
C PHE A 120 -11.31 -15.37 1.29
N MET A 121 -10.75 -14.25 0.81
CA MET A 121 -9.59 -14.31 -0.08
C MET A 121 -8.37 -14.94 0.59
N ASN A 122 -8.16 -14.67 1.88
CA ASN A 122 -7.04 -15.23 2.64
C ASN A 122 -7.10 -16.77 2.69
N VAL A 123 -8.31 -17.35 2.75
CA VAL A 123 -8.48 -18.81 2.67
C VAL A 123 -8.00 -19.32 1.30
N ALA A 124 -8.45 -18.72 0.20
CA ALA A 124 -8.01 -19.11 -1.14
C ALA A 124 -6.49 -18.93 -1.33
N PHE A 125 -5.94 -17.83 -0.81
CA PHE A 125 -4.52 -17.51 -0.85
C PHE A 125 -3.69 -18.56 -0.09
N ALA A 126 -4.13 -18.98 1.10
CA ALA A 126 -3.47 -20.02 1.89
C ALA A 126 -3.49 -21.40 1.20
N PHE A 127 -4.51 -21.71 0.40
CA PHE A 127 -4.58 -22.99 -0.34
C PHE A 127 -3.76 -22.98 -1.64
N LEU A 128 -3.61 -21.83 -2.29
CA LEU A 128 -3.04 -21.72 -3.64
C LEU A 128 -1.58 -21.20 -3.67
N THR A 129 -1.07 -20.69 -2.55
CA THR A 129 0.31 -20.20 -2.43
C THR A 129 1.18 -21.14 -1.60
N THR A 130 2.49 -21.09 -1.83
CA THR A 130 3.46 -21.78 -0.98
C THR A 130 3.61 -21.05 0.36
N THR A 131 4.03 -21.78 1.40
CA THR A 131 4.33 -21.20 2.72
C THR A 131 5.33 -20.04 2.66
N THR A 132 6.26 -20.07 1.70
CA THR A 132 7.26 -19.01 1.51
C THR A 132 6.63 -17.75 0.93
N GLU A 133 5.76 -17.88 -0.07
CA GLU A 133 5.05 -16.75 -0.69
C GLU A 133 4.08 -16.11 0.30
N TYR A 134 3.29 -16.93 1.00
CA TYR A 134 2.41 -16.46 2.06
C TYR A 134 3.17 -15.67 3.13
N ARG A 135 4.31 -16.20 3.59
CA ARG A 135 5.12 -15.53 4.61
C ARG A 135 5.70 -14.21 4.13
N LYS A 136 6.14 -14.14 2.87
CA LYS A 136 6.64 -12.90 2.27
C LYS A 136 5.55 -11.83 2.22
N ALA A 137 4.35 -12.16 1.73
CA ALA A 137 3.22 -11.24 1.69
C ALA A 137 2.78 -10.76 3.09
N VAL A 138 2.82 -11.62 4.11
CA VAL A 138 2.48 -11.16 5.48
C VAL A 138 3.61 -10.32 6.09
N HIS A 139 4.85 -10.50 5.66
CA HIS A 139 5.98 -9.71 6.16
C HIS A 139 6.08 -8.34 5.50
N SER A 140 5.59 -8.16 4.27
CA SER A 140 5.56 -6.83 3.63
C SER A 140 4.71 -5.84 4.44
N LEU A 141 3.59 -6.31 5.01
CA LEU A 141 2.70 -5.53 5.89
C LEU A 141 3.39 -4.97 7.16
N GLN A 142 4.56 -5.48 7.53
CA GLN A 142 5.27 -5.03 8.73
C GLN A 142 6.25 -3.88 8.46
N LEU A 143 6.37 -3.47 7.20
CA LEU A 143 7.33 -2.47 6.77
C LEU A 143 6.79 -1.04 6.90
N ASP A 144 5.53 -0.88 7.30
CA ASP A 144 4.86 0.40 7.54
C ASP A 144 5.64 1.32 8.48
N GLU A 145 6.23 0.76 9.55
CA GLU A 145 7.06 1.53 10.47
C GLU A 145 8.30 2.10 9.77
N SER A 146 8.94 1.33 8.89
CA SER A 146 10.09 1.81 8.11
C SER A 146 9.66 2.93 7.16
N ILE A 147 8.57 2.74 6.42
CA ILE A 147 8.03 3.75 5.50
C ILE A 147 7.71 5.05 6.24
N LEU A 148 6.97 5.00 7.34
CA LEU A 148 6.63 6.19 8.12
C LEU A 148 7.85 6.89 8.72
N SER A 149 8.89 6.14 9.10
CA SER A 149 10.14 6.71 9.59
C SER A 149 10.88 7.45 8.48
N ILE A 150 10.99 6.84 7.29
CA ILE A 150 11.57 7.47 6.10
C ILE A 150 10.79 8.74 5.71
N LEU A 151 9.45 8.70 5.73
CA LEU A 151 8.63 9.88 5.43
C LEU A 151 8.84 10.99 6.46
N SER A 152 8.94 10.65 7.76
CA SER A 152 9.26 11.61 8.82
C SER A 152 10.61 12.27 8.59
N GLU A 153 11.63 11.49 8.19
CA GLU A 153 12.97 12.00 7.90
C GLU A 153 12.97 12.86 6.64
N LEU A 154 12.38 12.42 5.53
CA LEU A 154 12.35 13.18 4.29
C LEU A 154 11.61 14.51 4.43
N THR A 155 10.47 14.50 5.13
CA THR A 155 9.60 15.68 5.24
C THR A 155 9.93 16.59 6.43
N GLY A 156 10.65 16.07 7.43
CA GLY A 156 10.84 16.72 8.72
C GLY A 156 9.58 16.74 9.60
N ASP A 157 8.52 16.02 9.23
CA ASP A 157 7.24 15.99 9.96
C ASP A 157 7.14 14.78 10.88
N SER A 158 7.27 15.00 12.19
CA SER A 158 7.22 13.94 13.19
C SER A 158 5.83 13.31 13.35
N LEU A 159 4.76 13.88 12.76
CA LEU A 159 3.42 13.30 12.84
C LEU A 159 3.35 11.92 12.16
N PHE A 160 4.15 11.64 11.14
CA PHE A 160 4.24 10.31 10.54
C PHE A 160 4.60 9.24 11.59
N LEU A 161 5.45 9.56 12.57
CA LEU A 161 5.86 8.63 13.62
C LEU A 161 4.74 8.29 14.61
N SER A 162 3.73 9.15 14.73
CA SER A 162 2.57 8.95 15.63
C SER A 162 1.58 7.90 15.11
N TRP A 163 1.63 7.60 13.80
CA TRP A 163 0.77 6.62 13.13
C TRP A 163 1.46 5.26 12.94
N ARG A 164 2.66 5.07 13.48
CA ARG A 164 3.33 3.78 13.39
C ARG A 164 2.46 2.69 14.01
N PRO A 165 2.23 1.57 13.31
CA PRO A 165 1.48 0.44 13.85
C PRO A 165 2.31 -0.18 14.98
N VAL A 166 2.12 0.38 16.17
CA VAL A 166 2.60 -0.11 17.45
C VAL A 166 4.09 0.08 17.71
N GLY A 167 4.42 1.11 18.50
CA GLY A 167 5.60 1.04 19.37
C GLY A 167 5.41 -0.10 20.38
N PHE A 168 6.24 -1.14 20.29
CA PHE A 168 6.43 -2.19 21.31
C PHE A 168 5.14 -2.67 22.01
N ASN A 169 4.36 -3.56 21.37
CA ASN A 169 3.34 -4.31 22.11
C ASN A 169 3.93 -5.67 22.54
N PRO A 170 4.09 -5.94 23.85
CA PRO A 170 4.58 -7.21 24.35
C PRO A 170 3.58 -8.37 24.18
N LEU A 171 2.38 -8.10 23.65
CA LEU A 171 1.46 -9.14 23.24
C LEU A 171 1.99 -9.80 21.97
N ILE A 172 2.64 -10.96 22.15
CA ILE A 172 2.90 -11.91 21.08
C ILE A 172 1.58 -12.10 20.34
N ARG A 173 1.48 -11.55 19.13
CA ARG A 173 0.35 -11.77 18.22
C ARG A 173 0.43 -13.21 17.72
N THR A 174 0.06 -14.16 18.58
CA THR A 174 0.08 -15.60 18.32
C THR A 174 -0.98 -16.00 17.29
N ASN A 175 -2.00 -15.18 17.07
CA ASN A 175 -2.93 -15.27 15.95
C ASN A 175 -2.78 -14.01 15.08
N ARG A 176 -2.00 -14.08 13.99
CA ARG A 176 -1.99 -13.02 12.96
C ARG A 176 -3.34 -13.02 12.25
N ASP A 177 -4.18 -12.06 12.58
CA ASP A 177 -5.36 -11.73 11.78
C ASP A 177 -4.89 -10.96 10.54
N VAL A 178 -4.48 -11.71 9.51
CA VAL A 178 -3.93 -11.15 8.26
C VAL A 178 -4.92 -10.22 7.55
N PRO A 179 -6.23 -10.54 7.42
CA PRO A 179 -7.21 -9.61 6.87
C PRO A 179 -7.25 -8.27 7.60
N ARG A 180 -7.26 -8.30 8.94
CA ARG A 180 -7.23 -7.08 9.74
C ARG A 180 -5.92 -6.32 9.59
N ASP A 181 -4.78 -7.01 9.53
CA ASP A 181 -3.47 -6.39 9.33
C ASP A 181 -3.37 -5.70 7.98
N LEU A 182 -3.87 -6.33 6.92
CA LEU A 182 -3.93 -5.73 5.59
C LEU A 182 -4.85 -4.49 5.58
N PHE A 183 -5.98 -4.53 6.28
CA PHE A 183 -6.87 -3.38 6.38
C PHE A 183 -6.20 -2.21 7.12
N VAL A 184 -5.56 -2.46 8.26
CA VAL A 184 -4.83 -1.43 9.02
C VAL A 184 -3.68 -0.85 8.20
N HIS A 185 -2.93 -1.69 7.50
CA HIS A 185 -1.87 -1.31 6.58
C HIS A 185 -2.38 -0.34 5.48
N ALA A 186 -3.51 -0.66 4.85
CA ALA A 186 -4.14 0.24 3.86
C ALA A 186 -4.53 1.59 4.47
N VAL A 187 -5.07 1.62 5.69
CA VAL A 187 -5.43 2.86 6.41
C VAL A 187 -4.20 3.72 6.72
N ILE A 188 -3.09 3.10 7.12
CA ILE A 188 -1.84 3.82 7.41
C ILE A 188 -1.30 4.49 6.15
N HIS A 189 -1.33 3.79 5.02
CA HIS A 189 -0.91 4.35 3.73
C HIS A 189 -1.84 5.48 3.27
N GLU A 190 -3.15 5.35 3.45
CA GLU A 190 -4.11 6.43 3.18
C GLU A 190 -3.80 7.68 4.02
N TYR A 191 -3.52 7.51 5.32
CA TYR A 191 -3.10 8.61 6.19
C TYR A 191 -1.81 9.27 5.68
N ALA A 192 -0.77 8.47 5.40
CA ALA A 192 0.52 8.97 4.98
C ALA A 192 0.40 9.79 3.67
N HIS A 193 -0.38 9.28 2.72
CA HIS A 193 -0.68 9.97 1.47
C HIS A 193 -1.42 11.28 1.66
N ALA A 194 -2.49 11.27 2.46
CA ALA A 194 -3.25 12.48 2.79
C ALA A 194 -2.36 13.54 3.46
N ARG A 195 -1.45 13.11 4.34
CA ARG A 195 -0.51 14.02 5.01
C ARG A 195 0.51 14.62 4.05
N LEU A 196 1.04 13.84 3.11
CA LEU A 196 1.93 14.34 2.06
C LEU A 196 1.23 15.38 1.17
N LEU A 197 -0.02 15.14 0.79
CA LEU A 197 -0.83 16.12 0.04
C LEU A 197 -1.03 17.43 0.83
N GLU A 198 -1.28 17.33 2.14
CA GLU A 198 -1.40 18.50 3.00
C GLU A 198 -0.10 19.32 3.04
N LEU A 199 1.05 18.65 3.19
CA LEU A 199 2.37 19.29 3.17
C LEU A 199 2.64 19.97 1.82
N ALA A 200 2.28 19.33 0.71
CA ALA A 200 2.39 19.91 -0.63
C ALA A 200 1.57 21.21 -0.76
N ARG A 201 0.32 21.21 -0.31
CA ARG A 201 -0.55 22.40 -0.31
C ARG A 201 -0.01 23.52 0.57
N ARG A 202 0.48 23.20 1.78
CA ARG A 202 1.08 24.18 2.69
C ARG A 202 2.28 24.88 2.04
N ARG A 203 3.15 24.12 1.35
CA ARG A 203 4.31 24.66 0.64
C ARG A 203 3.92 25.54 -0.55
N ALA A 204 2.93 25.12 -1.35
CA ALA A 204 2.43 25.92 -2.47
C ALA A 204 1.88 27.28 -2.01
N ASN A 205 1.17 27.29 -0.88
CA ASN A 205 0.64 28.52 -0.29
C ASN A 205 1.75 29.42 0.26
N SER A 206 2.79 28.85 0.90
CA SER A 206 3.94 29.62 1.39
C SER A 206 4.81 30.21 0.28
N ALA A 207 4.84 29.60 -0.91
CA ALA A 207 5.58 30.11 -2.06
C ALA A 207 4.83 31.22 -2.83
N SER A 208 3.54 31.40 -2.55
CA SER A 208 2.66 32.40 -3.21
C SER A 208 2.51 33.71 -2.41
N CYS A 209 3.11 33.79 -1.21
CA CYS A 209 3.16 34.99 -0.36
C CYS A 209 4.57 35.60 -0.40
#